data_AF-A0A7Y4VJ76-F1
#
_entry.id   AF-A0A7Y4VJ76-F1
#
_cell.length_a   1.000
_cell.length_b   1.000
_cell.length_c   1.000
_cell.angle_alpha   90.00
_cell.angle_beta   90.00
_cell.angle_gamma   90.00
#
_symmetry.space_group_name_H-M   'P 1'
#
loop_
_entity.id
_entity.type
_entity.pdbx_description
1 polymer ?
#
loop_
_entity_poly.entity_id
_entity_poly.type
_entity_poly.pdbx_seq_one_letter_code
_entity_poly.pdbx_strand_id
1 'polypeptide(L)'
;MALKVFKAIWFLSLLIFLGVFMYNYAGLPEVVNLVDSIDSPLSLSREALFYSLLAVAAILNVFVFIISKLYSSNPDFKSWFYGLITTLNIFLIIGVNFVTLFNSAEKFDYSRIGNIIYGSLLLVVLWVAAWPIYSLVKKISAKQAV
;
A
#
# COMPACT_ATOMS: atom_id res chain seq x y z
N MET A 1 16.04 18.21 0.21
CA MET A 1 14.69 18.61 -0.23
C MET A 1 13.80 17.40 -0.49
N ALA A 2 14.27 16.42 -1.28
CA ALA A 2 13.54 15.17 -1.57
C ALA A 2 12.94 14.46 -0.33
N LEU A 3 13.71 14.29 0.75
CA LEU A 3 13.22 13.66 1.99
C LEU A 3 11.94 14.30 2.55
N LYS A 4 11.84 15.64 2.52
CA LYS A 4 10.65 16.36 3.02
C LYS A 4 9.45 16.11 2.11
N VAL A 5 9.68 16.06 0.79
CA VAL A 5 8.64 15.77 -0.22
C VAL A 5 8.13 14.34 -0.04
N PHE A 6 9.01 13.34 0.04
CA PHE A 6 8.60 11.95 0.25
C PHE A 6 7.86 11.74 1.57
N LYS A 7 8.29 12.42 2.65
CA LYS A 7 7.56 12.41 3.92
C LYS A 7 6.16 13.03 3.78
N ALA A 8 6.02 14.14 3.07
CA ALA A 8 4.72 14.78 2.85
C ALA A 8 3.79 13.90 2.01
N ILE A 9 4.31 13.31 0.93
CA ILE A 9 3.56 12.38 0.08
C ILE A 9 3.11 11.14 0.88
N TRP A 10 4.01 10.56 1.68
CA TRP A 10 3.66 9.45 2.56
C TRP A 10 2.51 9.83 3.50
N PHE A 11 2.63 10.96 4.20
CA PHE A 11 1.59 11.41 5.13
C PHE A 11 0.25 11.65 4.42
N LEU A 12 0.28 12.30 3.25
CA LEU A 12 -0.90 12.52 2.43
C LEU A 12 -1.53 11.19 1.97
N SER A 13 -0.71 10.21 1.56
CA SER A 13 -1.20 8.90 1.15
C SER A 13 -1.93 8.16 2.28
N LEU A 14 -1.47 8.32 3.52
CA LEU A 14 -2.15 7.77 4.70
C LEU A 14 -3.49 8.46 4.93
N LEU A 15 -3.55 9.79 4.83
CA LEU A 15 -4.81 10.54 4.97
C LEU A 15 -5.83 10.15 3.89
N ILE A 16 -5.38 10.05 2.64
CA ILE A 16 -6.23 9.61 1.53
C ILE A 16 -6.71 8.19 1.78
N PHE A 17 -5.82 7.28 2.19
CA PHE A 17 -6.20 5.91 2.54
C PHE A 17 -7.26 5.89 3.65
N LEU A 18 -7.07 6.63 4.74
CA LEU A 18 -8.05 6.69 5.83
C LEU A 18 -9.41 7.22 5.34
N GLY A 19 -9.42 8.29 4.54
CA GLY A 19 -10.65 8.84 3.98
C GLY A 19 -11.40 7.83 3.09
N VAL A 20 -10.68 7.21 2.15
CA VAL A 20 -11.23 6.18 1.27
C VAL A 20 -11.69 4.96 2.06
N PHE A 21 -10.92 4.54 3.07
CA PHE A 21 -11.22 3.38 3.88
C PHE A 21 -12.48 3.58 4.73
N MET A 22 -12.62 4.73 5.39
CA MET A 22 -13.83 5.05 6.15
C MET A 22 -15.06 5.18 5.23
N TYR A 23 -14.90 5.80 4.06
CA TYR A 23 -15.98 5.91 3.08
C TYR A 23 -16.46 4.53 2.61
N ASN A 24 -15.53 3.65 2.23
CA ASN A 24 -15.86 2.30 1.79
C ASN A 24 -16.45 1.46 2.94
N TYR A 25 -15.89 1.55 4.14
CA TYR A 25 -16.39 0.84 5.32
C TYR A 25 -17.87 1.16 5.60
N ALA A 26 -18.27 2.42 5.47
CA ALA A 26 -19.65 2.83 5.69
C ALA A 26 -20.65 2.21 4.67
N GLY A 27 -20.17 1.85 3.49
CA GLY A 27 -20.97 1.23 2.43
C GLY A 27 -20.97 -0.30 2.44
N LEU A 28 -20.15 -0.96 3.28
CA LEU A 28 -20.05 -2.41 3.27
C LEU A 28 -21.24 -3.08 4.00
N PRO A 29 -21.72 -4.25 3.50
CA PRO A 29 -22.70 -5.09 4.20
C PRO A 29 -22.12 -5.70 5.48
N GLU A 30 -22.97 -6.27 6.34
CA GLU A 30 -22.52 -6.91 7.60
C GLU A 30 -21.57 -8.09 7.36
N VAL A 31 -21.81 -8.86 6.29
CA VAL A 31 -20.97 -9.97 5.84
C VAL A 31 -20.32 -9.59 4.53
N VAL A 32 -18.99 -9.63 4.50
CA VAL A 32 -18.15 -9.29 3.35
C VAL A 32 -17.58 -10.57 2.76
N ASN A 33 -17.91 -10.85 1.52
CA ASN A 33 -17.35 -11.95 0.74
C ASN A 33 -15.99 -11.55 0.16
N LEU A 34 -14.99 -12.41 0.31
CA LEU A 34 -13.64 -12.22 -0.23
C LEU A 34 -13.32 -13.19 -1.36
N VAL A 35 -13.89 -14.40 -1.27
CA VAL A 35 -13.76 -15.43 -2.30
C VAL A 35 -15.13 -16.07 -2.47
N ASP A 36 -15.66 -15.97 -3.68
CA ASP A 36 -16.87 -16.66 -4.09
C ASP A 36 -16.47 -17.93 -4.86
N SER A 37 -16.29 -19.03 -4.13
CA SER A 37 -15.92 -20.33 -4.71
C SER A 37 -16.81 -21.43 -4.14
N ILE A 38 -17.16 -22.40 -4.99
CA ILE A 38 -18.12 -23.46 -4.67
C ILE A 38 -17.63 -24.34 -3.51
N ASP A 39 -16.33 -24.62 -3.44
CA ASP A 39 -15.76 -25.57 -2.48
C ASP A 39 -15.30 -24.91 -1.16
N SER A 40 -15.06 -23.60 -1.16
CA SER A 40 -14.55 -22.88 0.01
C SER A 40 -14.85 -21.38 -0.04
N PRO A 41 -16.11 -20.96 0.19
CA PRO A 41 -16.43 -19.54 0.29
C PRO A 41 -15.71 -18.94 1.51
N LEU A 42 -15.03 -17.81 1.29
CA LEU A 42 -14.39 -17.05 2.36
C LEU A 42 -15.15 -15.75 2.57
N SER A 43 -15.80 -15.63 3.72
CA SER A 43 -16.50 -14.42 4.15
C SER A 43 -16.02 -14.00 5.53
N LEU A 44 -15.94 -12.69 5.76
CA LEU A 44 -15.63 -12.09 7.06
C LEU A 44 -16.75 -11.15 7.47
N SER A 45 -16.89 -10.90 8.78
CA SER A 45 -17.71 -9.78 9.22
C SER A 45 -17.07 -8.46 8.79
N ARG A 46 -17.90 -7.44 8.55
CA ARG A 46 -17.45 -6.08 8.24
C ARG A 46 -16.47 -5.55 9.28
N GLU A 47 -16.73 -5.82 10.55
CA GLU A 47 -15.89 -5.43 11.68
C GLU A 47 -14.54 -6.15 11.64
N ALA A 48 -14.54 -7.46 11.38
CA ALA A 48 -13.30 -8.23 11.27
C ALA A 48 -12.42 -7.72 10.12
N LEU A 49 -13.02 -7.44 8.95
CA LEU A 49 -12.31 -6.82 7.83
C LEU A 49 -11.74 -5.44 8.25
N PHE A 50 -12.57 -4.61 8.90
CA PHE A 50 -12.18 -3.28 9.33
C PHE A 50 -10.98 -3.29 10.27
N TYR A 51 -11.05 -4.06 11.36
CA TYR A 51 -9.97 -4.12 12.34
C TYR A 51 -8.71 -4.76 11.76
N SER A 52 -8.84 -5.74 10.86
CA SER A 52 -7.70 -6.36 10.18
C SER A 52 -6.97 -5.36 9.28
N LEU A 53 -7.69 -4.63 8.44
CA LEU A 53 -7.11 -3.61 7.55
C LEU A 53 -6.53 -2.43 8.33
N LEU A 54 -7.22 -2.00 9.39
CA LEU A 54 -6.73 -0.96 10.29
C LEU A 54 -5.42 -1.38 10.96
N ALA A 55 -5.33 -2.63 11.44
CA ALA A 55 -4.11 -3.17 12.04
C ALA A 55 -2.95 -3.21 11.03
N VAL A 56 -3.19 -3.71 9.81
CA VAL A 56 -2.18 -3.73 8.73
C VAL A 56 -1.69 -2.32 8.42
N ALA A 57 -2.62 -1.37 8.21
CA ALA A 57 -2.26 0.02 7.92
C ALA A 57 -1.48 0.67 9.08
N ALA A 58 -1.89 0.43 10.33
CA ALA A 58 -1.20 0.93 11.50
C ALA A 58 0.23 0.38 11.58
N ILE A 59 0.42 -0.94 11.42
CA ILE A 59 1.73 -1.58 11.43
C ILE A 59 2.64 -0.97 10.37
N LEU A 60 2.19 -0.89 9.11
CA LEU A 60 2.97 -0.34 8.00
C LEU A 60 3.41 1.11 8.27
N ASN A 61 2.53 1.93 8.82
CA ASN A 61 2.81 3.34 9.06
C ASN A 61 3.62 3.56 10.36
N VAL A 62 3.50 2.68 11.36
CA VAL A 62 4.39 2.68 12.54
C VAL A 62 5.83 2.35 12.14
N PHE A 63 6.04 1.41 11.21
CA PHE A 63 7.37 1.08 10.69
C PHE A 63 8.11 2.29 10.12
N VAL A 64 7.40 3.27 9.57
CA VAL A 64 8.00 4.53 9.10
C VAL A 64 8.72 5.24 10.22
N PHE A 65 8.13 5.33 11.41
CA PHE A 65 8.75 6.00 12.55
C PHE A 65 9.95 5.21 13.07
N ILE A 66 9.83 3.88 13.13
CA ILE A 66 10.92 2.98 13.55
C ILE A 66 12.13 3.15 12.60
N ILE A 67 11.93 3.03 11.29
CA ILE A 67 13.00 3.17 10.30
C ILE A 67 13.58 4.58 10.27
N SER A 68 12.73 5.60 10.39
CA SER A 68 13.18 7.00 10.45
C SER A 68 14.11 7.27 11.62
N LYS A 69 13.92 6.55 12.75
CA LYS A 69 14.77 6.62 13.94
C LYS A 69 16.04 5.78 13.79
N LEU A 70 15.93 4.52 13.36
CA LEU A 70 17.06 3.60 13.22
C LEU A 70 18.07 4.07 12.17
N TYR A 71 17.61 4.58 11.04
CA TYR A 71 18.45 5.02 9.93
C TYR A 71 18.65 6.53 9.93
N SER A 72 18.80 7.14 11.12
CA SER A 72 18.83 8.58 11.32
C SER A 72 19.80 9.31 10.37
N SER A 73 20.98 8.72 10.17
CA SER A 73 22.11 9.21 9.37
C SER A 73 22.02 8.93 7.87
N ASN A 74 21.03 8.18 7.38
CA ASN A 74 20.90 7.83 5.96
C ASN A 74 19.62 8.43 5.32
N PRO A 75 19.68 9.69 4.85
CA PRO A 75 18.51 10.38 4.29
C PRO A 75 18.02 9.75 2.99
N ASP A 76 18.89 9.12 2.20
CA ASP A 76 18.54 8.46 0.95
C ASP A 76 17.64 7.24 1.22
N PHE A 77 18.04 6.40 2.18
CA PHE A 77 17.26 5.21 2.58
C PHE A 77 15.90 5.59 3.14
N LYS A 78 15.84 6.64 3.98
CA LYS A 78 14.55 7.13 4.51
C LYS A 78 13.63 7.59 3.38
N SER A 79 14.15 8.32 2.40
CA SER A 79 13.35 8.80 1.26
C SER A 79 12.77 7.64 0.46
N TRP A 80 13.58 6.61 0.20
CA TRP A 80 13.12 5.37 -0.41
C TRP A 80 12.02 4.68 0.42
N PHE A 81 12.22 4.55 1.73
CA PHE A 81 11.27 3.88 2.62
C PHE A 81 9.92 4.61 2.71
N TYR A 82 9.93 5.95 2.79
CA TYR A 82 8.70 6.74 2.68
C TYR A 82 7.97 6.47 1.35
N GLY A 83 8.71 6.36 0.25
CA GLY A 83 8.16 5.96 -1.04
C GLY A 83 7.55 4.56 -1.01
N LEU A 84 8.24 3.57 -0.43
CA LEU A 84 7.72 2.20 -0.30
C LEU A 84 6.40 2.16 0.47
N ILE A 85 6.32 2.80 1.63
CA ILE A 85 5.08 2.83 2.41
C ILE A 85 3.97 3.59 1.67
N THR A 86 4.31 4.63 0.90
CA THR A 86 3.35 5.30 0.01
C THR A 86 2.77 4.31 -1.02
N THR A 87 3.63 3.51 -1.68
CA THR A 87 3.16 2.53 -2.66
C THR A 87 2.26 1.46 -2.04
N LEU A 88 2.57 1.03 -0.81
CA LEU A 88 1.73 0.10 -0.06
C LEU A 88 0.38 0.73 0.35
N ASN A 89 0.36 2.00 0.78
CA ASN A 89 -0.88 2.71 1.06
C ASN A 89 -1.76 2.81 -0.20
N ILE A 90 -1.17 3.07 -1.38
CA ILE A 90 -1.90 3.06 -2.66
C ILE A 90 -2.47 1.66 -2.97
N PHE A 91 -1.68 0.61 -2.74
CA PHE A 91 -2.16 -0.76 -2.90
C PHE A 91 -3.34 -1.06 -1.96
N LEU A 92 -3.28 -0.62 -0.70
CA LEU A 92 -4.40 -0.76 0.24
C LEU A 92 -5.65 0.01 -0.22
N ILE A 93 -5.49 1.23 -0.74
CA ILE A 93 -6.58 2.01 -1.34
C ILE A 93 -7.27 1.20 -2.44
N ILE A 94 -6.49 0.64 -3.38
CA ILE A 94 -7.01 -0.17 -4.49
C ILE A 94 -7.72 -1.42 -3.96
N GLY A 95 -7.09 -2.11 -3.01
CA GLY A 95 -7.64 -3.32 -2.40
C GLY A 95 -8.99 -3.08 -1.69
N VAL A 96 -9.11 -1.99 -0.92
CA VAL A 96 -10.36 -1.63 -0.26
C VAL A 96 -11.47 -1.34 -1.27
N ASN A 97 -11.18 -0.55 -2.31
CA ASN A 97 -12.17 -0.27 -3.34
C ASN A 97 -12.59 -1.54 -4.09
N PHE A 98 -11.65 -2.45 -4.34
CA PHE A 98 -11.95 -3.74 -4.94
C PHE A 98 -12.92 -4.55 -4.08
N VAL A 99 -12.66 -4.67 -2.77
CA VAL A 99 -13.54 -5.40 -1.84
C VAL A 99 -14.95 -4.80 -1.84
N THR A 100 -15.08 -3.47 -1.82
CA THR A 100 -16.39 -2.81 -1.89
C THR A 100 -17.11 -3.07 -3.21
N LEU A 101 -16.41 -2.95 -4.34
CA LEU A 101 -16.99 -3.22 -5.66
C LEU A 101 -17.43 -4.68 -5.80
N PHE A 102 -16.68 -5.61 -5.21
CA PHE A 102 -17.00 -7.04 -5.21
C PHE A 102 -18.24 -7.35 -4.34
N ASN A 103 -18.47 -6.57 -3.29
CA ASN A 103 -19.60 -6.73 -2.37
C ASN A 103 -20.76 -5.78 -2.64
N SER A 104 -20.73 -5.06 -3.76
CA SER A 104 -21.82 -4.17 -4.16
C SER A 104 -22.97 -4.98 -4.77
N ALA A 105 -24.20 -4.49 -4.59
CA ALA A 105 -25.38 -5.05 -5.25
C ALA A 105 -25.44 -4.75 -6.76
N GLU A 106 -24.54 -3.91 -7.26
CA GLU A 106 -24.45 -3.53 -8.68
C GLU A 106 -23.62 -4.54 -9.49
N LYS A 107 -24.05 -4.80 -10.73
CA LYS A 107 -23.30 -5.66 -11.66
C LYS A 107 -22.17 -4.87 -12.31
N PHE A 108 -20.95 -5.00 -11.77
CA PHE A 108 -19.76 -4.41 -12.36
C PHE A 108 -19.09 -5.34 -13.37
N ASP A 109 -18.49 -4.76 -14.42
CA ASP A 109 -17.59 -5.47 -15.32
C ASP A 109 -16.18 -5.48 -14.74
N TYR A 110 -15.73 -6.67 -14.33
CA TYR A 110 -14.40 -6.88 -13.74
C TYR A 110 -13.31 -7.14 -14.78
N SER A 111 -13.61 -7.11 -16.09
CA SER A 111 -12.65 -7.43 -17.17
C SER A 111 -11.35 -6.62 -17.11
N ARG A 112 -11.41 -5.40 -16.59
CA ARG A 112 -10.26 -4.48 -16.51
C ARG A 112 -9.65 -4.36 -15.12
N ILE A 113 -10.27 -4.93 -14.10
CA ILE A 113 -9.83 -4.74 -12.70
C ILE A 113 -8.50 -5.44 -12.43
N GLY A 114 -8.26 -6.57 -13.13
CA GLY A 114 -6.98 -7.28 -13.08
C GLY A 114 -5.81 -6.37 -13.43
N ASN A 115 -5.94 -5.51 -14.43
CA ASN A 115 -4.87 -4.59 -14.83
C ASN A 115 -4.49 -3.61 -13.69
N ILE A 116 -5.47 -3.14 -12.92
CA ILE A 116 -5.24 -2.23 -11.79
C ILE A 116 -4.56 -2.97 -10.64
N ILE A 117 -5.02 -4.19 -10.33
CA ILE A 117 -4.44 -5.02 -9.27
C ILE A 117 -2.99 -5.40 -9.63
N TYR A 118 -2.76 -5.94 -10.82
CA TYR A 118 -1.41 -6.32 -11.26
C TYR A 118 -0.49 -5.10 -11.42
N GLY A 119 -1.00 -3.97 -11.91
CA GLY A 119 -0.23 -2.73 -12.02
C GLY A 119 0.23 -2.21 -10.66
N SER A 120 -0.64 -2.25 -9.64
CA SER A 120 -0.28 -1.82 -8.29
C SER A 120 0.69 -2.78 -7.59
N LEU A 121 0.54 -4.10 -7.78
CA LEU A 121 1.54 -5.09 -7.33
C LEU A 121 2.90 -4.88 -8.01
N LEU A 122 2.90 -4.68 -9.33
CA LEU A 122 4.12 -4.40 -10.09
C LEU A 122 4.81 -3.14 -9.57
N LEU A 123 4.05 -2.09 -9.26
CA LEU A 123 4.59 -0.85 -8.72
C LEU A 123 5.26 -1.08 -7.35
N VAL A 124 4.67 -1.90 -6.48
CA VAL A 124 5.31 -2.31 -5.21
C VAL A 124 6.61 -3.06 -5.47
N VAL A 125 6.61 -4.06 -6.37
CA VAL A 125 7.80 -4.86 -6.69
C VAL A 125 8.92 -3.99 -7.24
N LEU A 126 8.61 -3.11 -8.19
CA LEU A 126 9.57 -2.15 -8.76
C LEU A 126 10.14 -1.23 -7.69
N TRP A 127 9.30 -0.76 -6.75
CA TRP A 127 9.77 0.13 -5.68
C TRP A 127 10.67 -0.58 -4.68
N VAL A 128 10.36 -1.84 -4.34
CA VAL A 128 11.23 -2.69 -3.51
C VAL A 128 12.57 -2.90 -4.20
N ALA A 129 12.59 -3.19 -5.50
CA ALA A 129 13.80 -3.38 -6.29
C ALA A 129 14.60 -2.09 -6.50
N ALA A 130 13.97 -0.91 -6.43
CA ALA A 130 14.63 0.37 -6.67
C ALA A 130 15.80 0.64 -5.71
N TRP A 131 15.69 0.25 -4.44
CA TRP A 131 16.77 0.46 -3.46
C TRP A 131 18.04 -0.35 -3.72
N PRO A 132 17.99 -1.70 -3.86
CA PRO A 132 19.19 -2.47 -4.15
C PRO A 132 19.85 -2.00 -5.45
N ILE A 133 19.06 -1.71 -6.50
CA ILE A 133 19.56 -1.17 -7.77
C ILE A 133 20.26 0.18 -7.55
N TYR A 134 19.60 1.13 -6.90
CA TYR A 134 20.18 2.44 -6.58
C TYR A 134 21.49 2.31 -5.79
N SER A 135 21.51 1.43 -4.79
CA SER A 135 22.69 1.20 -3.95
C SER A 135 23.88 0.62 -4.73
N LEU A 136 23.63 -0.28 -5.69
CA LEU A 136 24.65 -0.87 -6.55
C LEU A 136 25.21 0.15 -7.53
N VAL A 137 24.33 0.90 -8.20
CA VAL A 137 24.74 1.96 -9.15
C VAL A 137 25.59 3.01 -8.43
N LYS A 138 25.16 3.49 -7.26
CA LYS A 138 25.91 4.46 -6.45
C LYS A 138 27.31 3.95 -6.10
N LYS A 139 27.44 2.67 -5.73
CA LYS A 139 28.74 2.04 -5.42
C LYS A 139 29.65 1.94 -6.64
N ILE A 140 29.12 1.59 -7.82
CA ILE A 140 29.89 1.44 -9.05
C ILE A 140 30.39 2.81 -9.54
N SER A 141 29.51 3.81 -9.59
CA SER A 141 29.89 5.16 -10.03
C SER A 141 30.91 5.83 -9.08
N ALA A 142 30.80 5.60 -7.77
CA ALA A 142 31.77 6.12 -6.81
C ALA A 142 33.18 5.52 -7.00
N LYS A 143 33.28 4.27 -7.47
CA LYS A 143 34.57 3.62 -7.79
C LYS A 143 35.20 4.13 -9.09
N GLN A 144 34.41 4.67 -10.02
CA GLN A 144 34.91 5.19 -11.30
C GLN A 144 35.43 6.64 -11.19
N ALA A 145 35.10 7.34 -10.11
CA ALA A 145 35.49 8.73 -9.86
C ALA A 145 36.79 8.87 -9.04
N VAL A 146 37.41 7.75 -8.63
CA VAL A 146 38.69 7.66 -7.92
C VAL A 146 39.72 7.03 -8.85
#